data_AF-K1U7W2-F1
#
_entry.id   AF-K1U7W2-F1
#
_cell.length_a   1.000
_cell.length_b   1.000
_cell.length_c   1.000
_cell.angle_alpha   90.00
_cell.angle_beta   90.00
_cell.angle_gamma   90.00
#
_symmetry.space_group_name_H-M   'P 1'
#
loop_
_entity.id
_entity.type
_entity.pdbx_description
1 polymer ?
#
loop_
_entity_poly.entity_id
_entity_poly.type
_entity_poly.pdbx_seq_one_letter_code
_entity_poly.pdbx_strand_id
1 'polypeptide(L)'
;MCEMRGHYKHKENTEEIATAVKNSAYEIINKKHATYYGIAMSVKRICEVIMRDEKSILPISHMIHGVYDIDGVSLSMPAIVGADGIESDIP
;
A
#
# COMPACT_ATOMS: atom_id res chain seq x y z
N MET A 1 12.47 -11.50 -19.04
CA MET A 1 11.52 -10.43 -19.46
C MET A 1 12.12 -9.01 -19.37
N CYS A 2 12.85 -8.62 -18.32
CA CYS A 2 13.59 -7.34 -18.30
C CYS A 2 14.92 -7.38 -19.06
N GLU A 3 15.67 -8.47 -18.92
CA GLU A 3 16.97 -8.65 -19.59
C GLU A 3 16.84 -8.75 -21.11
N MET A 4 15.75 -9.35 -21.61
CA MET A 4 15.42 -9.41 -23.05
C MET A 4 15.13 -8.01 -23.66
N ARG A 5 14.88 -7.01 -22.83
CA ARG A 5 14.71 -5.60 -23.23
C ARG A 5 15.95 -4.74 -22.93
N GLY A 6 17.09 -5.36 -22.58
CA GLY A 6 18.34 -4.67 -22.28
C GLY A 6 18.45 -4.13 -20.84
N HIS A 7 17.51 -4.47 -19.95
CA HIS A 7 17.55 -4.05 -18.54
C HIS A 7 18.15 -5.15 -17.66
N TYR A 8 19.47 -5.14 -17.53
CA TYR A 8 20.23 -6.17 -16.80
C TYR A 8 20.27 -5.93 -15.28
N LYS A 9 20.22 -4.66 -14.84
CA LYS A 9 20.27 -4.26 -13.43
C LYS A 9 18.90 -4.28 -12.72
N HIS A 10 17.94 -5.04 -13.23
CA HIS A 10 16.55 -4.99 -12.75
C HIS A 10 16.39 -5.33 -11.26
N LYS A 11 17.23 -6.22 -10.71
CA LYS A 11 17.24 -6.54 -9.27
C LYS A 11 17.71 -5.36 -8.42
N GLU A 12 18.88 -4.82 -8.74
CA GLU A 12 19.47 -3.64 -8.09
C GLU A 12 18.49 -2.45 -8.12
N ASN A 13 17.92 -2.16 -9.29
CA ASN A 13 16.93 -1.08 -9.44
C ASN A 13 15.68 -1.32 -8.58
N THR A 14 15.23 -2.58 -8.42
CA THR A 14 14.06 -2.90 -7.58
C THR A 14 14.35 -2.60 -6.11
N GLU A 15 15.55 -2.95 -5.64
CA GLU A 15 16.00 -2.67 -4.27
C GLU A 15 16.17 -1.17 -4.02
N GLU A 16 16.73 -0.44 -4.99
CA GLU A 16 16.87 1.02 -4.93
C GLU A 16 15.50 1.70 -4.84
N ILE A 17 14.54 1.32 -5.68
CA ILE A 17 13.17 1.88 -5.65
C ILE A 17 12.50 1.56 -4.32
N ALA A 18 12.60 0.33 -3.82
CA ALA A 18 12.02 -0.05 -2.54
C ALA A 18 12.60 0.78 -1.38
N THR A 19 13.92 0.99 -1.39
CA THR A 19 14.62 1.82 -0.40
C THR A 19 14.20 3.29 -0.49
N ALA A 20 14.07 3.82 -1.70
CA ALA A 20 13.61 5.18 -1.94
C ALA A 20 12.17 5.39 -1.45
N VAL A 21 11.25 4.45 -1.74
CA VAL A 21 9.85 4.53 -1.27
C VAL A 21 9.79 4.52 0.26
N LYS A 22 10.53 3.60 0.92
CA LYS A 22 10.61 3.51 2.38
C LYS A 22 11.06 4.83 3.02
N ASN A 23 12.02 5.52 2.40
CA ASN A 23 12.62 6.73 2.95
C ASN A 23 11.96 8.04 2.47
N SER A 24 11.04 7.97 1.50
CA SER A 24 10.44 9.13 0.83
C SER A 24 9.81 10.15 1.80
N ALA A 25 9.23 9.69 2.90
CA ALA A 25 8.65 10.57 3.92
C ALA A 25 9.70 11.54 4.51
N TYR A 26 10.90 11.05 4.81
CA TYR A 26 11.98 11.86 5.37
C TYR A 26 12.46 12.93 4.38
N GLU A 27 12.59 12.57 3.10
CA GLU A 27 12.98 13.53 2.07
C GLU A 27 11.98 14.68 1.92
N ILE A 28 10.68 14.35 1.97
CA ILE A 28 9.61 15.34 1.87
C ILE A 28 9.64 16.26 3.10
N ILE A 29 9.72 15.68 4.31
CA ILE A 29 9.77 16.45 5.55
C ILE A 29 10.99 17.37 5.58
N ASN A 30 12.16 16.91 5.13
CA ASN A 30 13.35 17.75 5.08
C ASN A 30 13.21 18.94 4.09
N LYS A 31 12.41 18.79 3.03
CA LYS A 31 12.21 19.84 2.02
C LYS A 31 11.10 20.83 2.38
N LYS A 32 10.00 20.36 2.97
CA LYS A 32 8.79 21.18 3.20
C LYS A 32 8.18 21.05 4.60
N HIS A 33 8.92 20.46 5.54
CA HIS A 33 8.59 20.28 6.96
C HIS A 33 7.39 19.38 7.31
N ALA A 34 6.65 18.86 6.32
CA ALA A 34 5.53 17.95 6.57
C ALA A 34 5.17 17.11 5.33
N THR A 35 4.42 16.01 5.53
CA THR A 35 3.79 15.24 4.45
C THR A 35 2.29 15.10 4.69
N TYR A 36 1.46 15.49 3.71
CA TYR A 36 0.00 15.54 3.89
C TYR A 36 -0.77 15.31 2.60
N TYR A 37 -0.27 15.77 1.44
CA TYR A 37 -0.96 15.53 0.17
C TYR A 37 -1.07 14.04 -0.21
N GLY A 38 0.00 13.26 0.00
CA GLY A 38 0.00 11.82 -0.31
C GLY A 38 -1.04 11.07 0.53
N ILE A 39 -1.00 11.24 1.85
CA ILE A 39 -1.95 10.61 2.77
C ILE A 39 -3.39 11.11 2.54
N ALA A 40 -3.60 12.38 2.22
CA ALA A 40 -4.92 12.91 1.88
C ALA A 40 -5.52 12.22 0.65
N MET A 41 -4.71 11.97 -0.39
CA MET A 41 -5.16 11.23 -1.57
C MET A 41 -5.49 9.76 -1.24
N SER A 42 -4.70 9.12 -0.39
CA SER A 42 -4.97 7.75 0.08
C SER A 42 -6.29 7.66 0.86
N VAL A 43 -6.52 8.57 1.81
CA VAL A 43 -7.77 8.63 2.59
C VAL A 43 -8.96 8.90 1.67
N LYS A 44 -8.83 9.87 0.75
CA LYS A 44 -9.85 10.17 -0.25
C LYS A 44 -10.20 8.94 -1.09
N ARG A 45 -9.22 8.13 -1.49
CA ARG A 45 -9.46 6.89 -2.24
C ARG A 45 -10.21 5.85 -1.42
N ILE A 46 -9.83 5.64 -0.14
CA ILE A 46 -10.53 4.72 0.75
C ILE A 46 -12.00 5.16 0.91
N CYS A 47 -12.24 6.44 1.18
CA CYS A 47 -13.59 6.98 1.27
C CYS A 47 -14.39 6.79 -0.02
N GLU A 48 -13.80 7.04 -1.19
CA GLU A 48 -14.47 6.82 -2.48
C GLU A 48 -14.90 5.37 -2.68
N VAL A 49 -14.01 4.42 -2.37
CA VAL A 49 -14.29 2.98 -2.51
C VAL A 49 -15.45 2.56 -1.61
N ILE A 50 -15.49 3.03 -0.36
CA ILE A 50 -16.58 2.73 0.58
C ILE A 50 -17.88 3.39 0.11
N MET A 51 -17.85 4.70 -0.18
CA MET A 51 -19.04 5.48 -0.53
C MET A 51 -19.71 5.03 -1.84
N ARG A 52 -18.94 4.44 -2.76
CA ARG A 52 -19.42 3.98 -4.07
C ARG A 52 -19.55 2.48 -4.18
N ASP A 53 -19.28 1.76 -3.09
CA ASP A 53 -19.28 0.30 -3.04
C ASP A 53 -18.45 -0.33 -4.17
N GLU A 54 -17.23 0.18 -4.44
CA GLU A 54 -16.47 -0.20 -5.65
C GLU A 54 -15.94 -1.65 -5.62
N LYS A 55 -16.06 -2.36 -4.49
CA LYS A 55 -15.48 -3.70 -4.26
C LYS A 55 -14.00 -3.78 -4.69
N SER A 56 -13.23 -2.74 -4.37
CA SER A 56 -11.85 -2.58 -4.82
C SER A 56 -10.86 -3.26 -3.89
N ILE A 57 -9.77 -3.77 -4.47
CA ILE A 57 -8.64 -4.31 -3.71
C ILE A 57 -7.73 -3.17 -3.27
N LEU A 58 -7.56 -2.97 -1.97
CA LEU A 58 -6.67 -1.97 -1.40
C LEU A 58 -5.78 -2.57 -0.31
N PRO A 59 -4.50 -2.14 -0.19
CA PRO A 59 -3.68 -2.46 0.97
C PRO A 59 -4.12 -1.60 2.15
N ILE A 60 -4.86 -2.20 3.10
CA ILE A 60 -5.41 -1.49 4.26
C ILE A 60 -5.14 -2.27 5.55
N SER A 61 -5.04 -1.53 6.66
CA SER A 61 -4.84 -2.13 7.98
C SER A 61 -6.12 -2.79 8.48
N HIS A 62 -6.04 -4.10 8.74
CA HIS A 62 -7.15 -4.89 9.28
C HIS A 62 -6.66 -6.00 10.18
N MET A 63 -7.54 -6.52 11.04
CA MET A 63 -7.20 -7.59 11.97
C MET A 63 -6.88 -8.87 11.20
N ILE A 64 -5.69 -9.43 11.43
CA ILE A 64 -5.28 -10.67 10.80
C ILE A 64 -5.71 -11.85 11.67
N HIS A 65 -6.30 -12.86 11.03
CA HIS A 65 -6.75 -14.10 11.66
C HIS A 65 -6.04 -15.32 11.07
N GLY A 66 -4.82 -15.57 11.55
CA GLY A 66 -4.05 -16.79 11.23
C GLY A 66 -3.32 -16.78 9.88
N VAL A 67 -3.34 -15.68 9.12
CA VAL A 67 -2.56 -15.56 7.88
C VAL A 67 -1.08 -15.42 8.22
N TYR A 68 -0.22 -16.23 7.60
CA TYR A 68 1.23 -16.28 7.86
C TYR A 68 1.60 -16.61 9.33
N ASP A 69 0.76 -17.39 10.02
CA ASP A 69 0.90 -17.70 11.46
C ASP A 69 0.85 -16.44 12.37
N ILE A 70 0.27 -15.34 11.87
CA ILE A 70 0.05 -14.09 12.61
C ILE A 70 -1.43 -14.02 12.99
N ASP A 71 -1.72 -13.76 14.27
CA ASP A 71 -3.08 -13.59 14.77
C ASP A 71 -3.16 -12.46 15.81
N GLY A 72 -4.30 -11.78 15.86
CA GLY A 72 -4.59 -10.75 16.86
C GLY A 72 -3.86 -9.42 16.66
N VAL A 73 -3.32 -9.16 15.46
CA VAL A 73 -2.64 -7.90 15.12
C VAL A 73 -3.29 -7.27 13.88
N SER A 74 -3.40 -5.94 13.86
CA SER A 74 -3.80 -5.22 12.66
C SER A 74 -2.58 -4.91 11.77
N LEU A 75 -2.58 -5.43 10.55
CA LEU A 75 -1.51 -5.24 9.56
C LEU A 75 -2.09 -4.75 8.24
N SER A 76 -1.27 -4.00 7.49
CA SER A 76 -1.63 -3.54 6.15
C SER A 76 -1.47 -4.68 5.14
N MET A 77 -2.58 -5.32 4.80
CA MET A 77 -2.64 -6.42 3.83
C MET A 77 -3.70 -6.14 2.75
N PRO A 78 -3.59 -6.72 1.55
CA PRO A 78 -4.60 -6.56 0.50
C PRO A 78 -5.96 -7.12 0.96
N ALA A 79 -7.01 -6.32 0.84
CA ALA A 79 -8.37 -6.74 1.14
C ALA A 79 -9.37 -6.13 0.14
N ILE A 80 -10.51 -6.79 -0.02
CA ILE A 80 -11.66 -6.25 -0.76
C ILE A 80 -12.38 -5.26 0.15
N VAL A 81 -12.52 -4.04 -0.35
CA VAL A 81 -13.19 -2.94 0.34
C VAL A 81 -14.44 -2.52 -0.43
N GLY A 82 -15.55 -2.40 0.29
CA GLY A 82 -16.84 -1.94 -0.23
C GLY A 82 -17.60 -1.09 0.80
N ALA A 83 -18.91 -0.98 0.65
CA ALA A 83 -19.78 -0.15 1.48
C ALA A 83 -19.74 -0.54 2.97
N ASP A 84 -19.51 -1.82 3.27
CA ASP A 84 -19.43 -2.35 4.63
C ASP A 84 -18.01 -2.26 5.22
N GLY A 85 -17.09 -1.55 4.55
CA GLY A 85 -15.69 -1.49 4.91
C GLY A 85 -14.95 -2.69 4.32
N ILE A 86 -14.45 -3.58 5.17
CA ILE A 86 -13.66 -4.74 4.76
C ILE A 86 -14.58 -5.94 4.59
N GLU A 87 -14.62 -6.50 3.39
CA GLU A 87 -15.57 -7.57 3.03
C GLU A 87 -14.92 -8.93 2.85
N SER A 88 -13.65 -8.95 2.43
CA SER A 88 -12.88 -10.19 2.29
C SER A 88 -11.39 -9.89 2.33
N ASP A 89 -10.64 -10.78 2.96
CA ASP A 89 -9.19 -10.80 2.88
C ASP A 89 -8.75 -11.35 1.52
N ILE A 90 -7.60 -10.91 1.04
CA ILE A 90 -6.93 -11.50 -0.12
C ILE A 90 -5.60 -12.08 0.36
N PRO A 91 -5.37 -13.40 0.22
CA PRO A 91 -4.15 -14.06 0.65
C PRO A 91 -2.89 -13.55 -0.08
#